data_AF-A0A842U0S2-F1
#
_entry.id   AF-A0A842U0S2-F1
#
_cell.length_a   1.000
_cell.length_b   1.000
_cell.length_c   1.000
_cell.angle_alpha   90.00
_cell.angle_beta   90.00
_cell.angle_gamma   90.00
#
_symmetry.space_group_name_H-M   'P 1'
#
loop_
_entity.id
_entity.type
_entity.pdbx_description
1 polymer ?
#
loop_
_entity_poly.entity_id
_entity_poly.type
_entity_poly.pdbx_seq_one_letter_code
_entity_poly.pdbx_strand_id
1 'polypeptide(L)'
;MKKLGIDIVRMAICLVLGAIAGVICAIGTATAPIPAELRTIEFLLYVWYNRLMLGFILGFADNITIIKNDYGNVIIRGAVIGGVFSLLMVIPAGISAISYLYAGIIFAIIIDLIATKFGGSE
;
A
#
# COMPACT_ATOMS: atom_id res chain seq x y z
N MET A 1 -7.99 -17.50 -13.23
CA MET A 1 -8.07 -18.82 -12.55
C MET A 1 -8.24 -18.60 -11.05
N LYS A 2 -9.49 -18.61 -10.53
CA LYS A 2 -9.76 -18.59 -9.08
C LYS A 2 -9.52 -19.98 -8.51
N LYS A 3 -8.27 -20.31 -8.18
CA LYS A 3 -7.99 -21.38 -7.22
C LYS A 3 -7.87 -20.69 -5.86
N LEU A 4 -8.73 -21.05 -4.89
CA LEU A 4 -8.72 -20.54 -3.52
C LEU A 4 -9.43 -19.20 -3.21
N GLY A 5 -10.34 -18.71 -4.06
CA GLY A 5 -11.05 -17.43 -3.79
C GLY A 5 -10.16 -16.18 -3.90
N ILE A 6 -8.93 -16.35 -4.37
CA ILE A 6 -7.95 -15.30 -4.65
C ILE A 6 -7.86 -15.12 -6.15
N ASP A 7 -7.93 -13.87 -6.61
CA ASP A 7 -7.56 -13.55 -7.98
C ASP A 7 -6.03 -13.38 -8.07
N ILE A 8 -5.38 -14.34 -8.74
CA ILE A 8 -3.92 -14.37 -8.89
C ILE A 8 -3.42 -13.16 -9.72
N VAL A 9 -4.22 -12.70 -10.68
CA VAL A 9 -3.87 -11.54 -11.52
C VAL A 9 -3.93 -10.28 -10.66
N ARG A 10 -4.99 -10.11 -9.88
CA ARG A 10 -5.10 -9.02 -8.89
C ARG A 10 -3.93 -9.03 -7.91
N MET A 11 -3.61 -10.18 -7.34
CA MET A 11 -2.52 -10.34 -6.39
C MET A 11 -1.17 -9.91 -7.00
N ALA A 12 -0.89 -10.36 -8.23
CA ALA A 12 0.32 -9.98 -8.94
C ALA A 12 0.39 -8.47 -9.20
N ILE A 13 -0.72 -7.86 -9.65
CA ILE A 13 -0.80 -6.41 -9.87
C ILE A 13 -0.53 -5.65 -8.56
N CYS A 14 -1.20 -6.03 -7.47
CA CYS A 14 -1.03 -5.35 -6.19
C CYS A 14 0.40 -5.49 -5.64
N LEU A 15 1.02 -6.67 -5.77
CA LEU A 15 2.40 -6.90 -5.34
C LEU A 15 3.40 -6.09 -6.16
N VAL A 16 3.27 -6.08 -7.49
CA VAL A 16 4.16 -5.31 -8.38
C VAL A 16 4.04 -3.83 -8.10
N LEU A 17 2.81 -3.30 -8.04
CA LEU A 17 2.61 -1.87 -7.75
C LEU A 17 3.01 -1.51 -6.32
N GLY A 18 2.79 -2.40 -5.34
CA GLY A 18 3.27 -2.24 -3.97
C GLY A 18 4.80 -2.20 -3.88
N ALA A 19 5.50 -3.05 -4.63
CA ALA A 19 6.96 -3.02 -4.71
C ALA A 19 7.48 -1.73 -5.35
N ILE A 20 6.83 -1.25 -6.42
CA ILE A 20 7.17 0.03 -7.08
C ILE A 20 6.94 1.19 -6.10
N ALA A 21 5.78 1.24 -5.43
CA ALA A 21 5.48 2.24 -4.40
C ALA A 21 6.50 2.19 -3.25
N GLY A 22 6.96 0.99 -2.88
CA GLY A 22 8.04 0.78 -1.92
C GLY A 22 9.34 1.45 -2.33
N VAL A 23 9.76 1.28 -3.59
CA VAL A 23 10.98 1.92 -4.11
C VAL A 23 10.83 3.44 -4.11
N ILE A 24 9.68 3.96 -4.55
CA ILE A 24 9.38 5.39 -4.55
C ILE A 24 9.44 5.95 -3.12
N CYS A 25 8.81 5.27 -2.15
CA CYS A 25 8.87 5.69 -0.75
C CYS A 25 10.29 5.62 -0.18
N ALA A 26 11.07 4.57 -0.48
CA ALA A 26 12.44 4.43 0.00
C ALA A 26 13.36 5.53 -0.54
N ILE A 27 13.22 5.90 -1.83
CA ILE A 27 13.94 7.04 -2.42
C ILE A 27 13.50 8.35 -1.77
N GLY A 28 12.19 8.51 -1.52
CA GLY A 28 11.65 9.66 -0.78
C GLY A 28 12.29 9.80 0.61
N THR A 29 12.36 8.70 1.36
CA THR A 29 13.05 8.65 2.67
C THR A 29 14.54 8.97 2.55
N ALA A 30 15.24 8.44 1.53
CA ALA A 30 16.67 8.69 1.34
C ALA A 30 17.01 10.16 1.07
N THR A 31 16.13 10.85 0.32
CA THR A 31 16.33 12.22 -0.15
C THR A 31 15.72 13.28 0.78
N ALA A 32 14.76 12.89 1.62
CA ALA A 32 14.10 13.80 2.54
C ALA A 32 15.07 14.33 3.62
N PRO A 33 14.83 15.55 4.14
CA PRO A 33 15.59 16.13 5.25
C PRO A 33 15.14 15.50 6.58
N ILE A 34 15.38 14.19 6.73
CA ILE A 34 15.10 13.40 7.94
C ILE A 34 16.38 13.11 8.73
N PRO A 35 16.28 12.78 10.04
CA PRO A 35 17.43 12.39 10.86
C PRO A 35 18.26 11.29 10.18
N ALA A 36 19.60 11.38 10.30
CA ALA A 36 20.52 10.43 9.67
C ALA A 36 20.28 8.97 10.09
N GLU A 37 19.78 8.77 11.32
CA GLU A 37 19.41 7.46 11.88
C GLU A 37 18.26 6.77 11.12
N LEU A 38 17.46 7.53 10.36
CA LEU A 38 16.37 6.99 9.53
C LEU A 38 16.78 6.82 8.05
N ARG A 39 18.05 7.10 7.69
CA ARG A 39 18.59 6.87 6.34
C ARG A 39 19.46 5.62 6.25
N THR A 40 19.34 4.73 7.23
CA THR A 40 20.07 3.46 7.20
C THR A 40 19.38 2.47 6.26
N ILE A 41 20.16 1.53 5.72
CA ILE A 41 19.66 0.53 4.76
C ILE A 41 18.53 -0.30 5.38
N GLU A 42 18.60 -0.59 6.68
CA GLU A 42 17.57 -1.33 7.41
C GLU A 42 16.24 -0.59 7.42
N PHE A 43 16.25 0.73 7.62
CA PHE A 43 15.03 1.54 7.60
C PHE A 43 14.45 1.67 6.19
N LEU A 44 15.29 1.83 5.16
CA LEU A 44 14.82 1.84 3.76
C LEU A 44 14.18 0.49 3.37
N LEU A 45 14.77 -0.63 3.79
CA LEU A 45 14.20 -1.97 3.59
C LEU A 45 12.89 -2.12 4.35
N TYR A 46 12.79 -1.60 5.57
CA TYR A 46 11.54 -1.57 6.34
C TYR A 46 10.43 -0.79 5.62
N VAL A 47 10.75 0.39 5.07
CA VAL A 47 9.81 1.20 4.27
C VAL A 47 9.35 0.45 3.03
N TRP A 48 10.29 -0.17 2.29
CA TRP A 48 9.98 -0.96 1.10
C TRP A 48 9.09 -2.17 1.44
N TYR A 49 9.46 -2.93 2.47
CA TYR A 49 8.72 -4.12 2.92
C TYR A 49 7.29 -3.78 3.34
N ASN A 50 7.09 -2.67 4.06
CA ASN A 50 5.74 -2.24 4.43
C ASN A 50 4.85 -1.96 3.20
N ARG A 51 5.40 -1.37 2.13
CA ARG A 51 4.65 -1.12 0.89
C ARG A 51 4.38 -2.40 0.10
N LEU A 52 5.32 -3.33 0.12
CA LEU A 52 5.11 -4.67 -0.44
C LEU A 52 3.98 -5.40 0.31
N MET A 53 3.97 -5.36 1.64
CA MET A 53 2.92 -5.96 2.47
C MET A 53 1.56 -5.29 2.27
N LEU A 54 1.52 -3.96 2.14
CA LEU A 54 0.29 -3.23 1.80
C LEU A 54 -0.29 -3.74 0.47
N GLY A 55 0.54 -3.92 -0.55
CA GLY A 55 0.13 -4.51 -1.84
C GLY A 55 -0.39 -5.95 -1.68
N PHE A 56 0.31 -6.79 -0.93
CA PHE A 56 -0.12 -8.15 -0.65
C PHE A 56 -1.54 -8.19 -0.04
N ILE A 57 -1.81 -7.35 0.96
CA ILE A 57 -3.09 -7.30 1.67
C ILE A 57 -4.21 -6.76 0.77
N LEU A 58 -3.93 -5.75 -0.06
CA LEU A 58 -4.87 -5.28 -1.08
C LEU A 58 -5.22 -6.35 -2.12
N GLY A 59 -4.28 -7.24 -2.41
CA GLY A 59 -4.52 -8.40 -3.27
C GLY A 59 -5.61 -9.33 -2.73
N PHE A 60 -5.70 -9.51 -1.42
CA PHE A 60 -6.77 -10.28 -0.76
C PHE A 60 -8.07 -9.52 -0.58
N ALA A 61 -8.04 -8.19 -0.70
CA ALA A 61 -9.16 -7.33 -0.35
C ALA A 61 -10.30 -7.32 -1.39
N ASP A 62 -10.24 -8.15 -2.45
CA ASP A 62 -11.18 -8.14 -3.57
C ASP A 62 -12.65 -8.27 -3.12
N ASN A 63 -12.92 -9.15 -2.16
CA ASN A 63 -14.26 -9.43 -1.64
C ASN A 63 -14.71 -8.52 -0.49
N ILE A 64 -13.92 -7.49 -0.14
CA ILE A 64 -14.27 -6.58 0.95
C ILE A 64 -15.14 -5.44 0.40
N THR A 65 -16.41 -5.42 0.82
CA THR A 65 -17.37 -4.35 0.53
C THR A 65 -17.69 -3.57 1.80
N ILE A 66 -17.16 -2.36 1.89
CA ILE A 66 -17.38 -1.38 2.96
C ILE A 66 -18.60 -0.53 2.67
N ILE A 67 -18.77 -0.07 1.42
CA ILE A 67 -19.93 0.73 0.97
C ILE A 67 -20.57 0.09 -0.25
N LYS A 68 -21.89 0.22 -0.39
CA LYS A 68 -22.67 -0.29 -1.54
C LYS A 68 -22.40 0.40 -2.89
N ASN A 69 -21.55 1.42 -2.93
CA ASN A 69 -21.16 2.12 -4.16
C ASN A 69 -19.82 1.57 -4.64
N ASP A 70 -19.75 1.01 -5.84
CA ASP A 70 -18.56 0.30 -6.34
C ASP A 70 -17.30 1.18 -6.33
N TYR A 71 -17.37 2.39 -6.86
CA TYR A 71 -16.23 3.32 -6.87
C TYR A 71 -15.89 3.85 -5.48
N GLY A 72 -16.91 4.16 -4.69
CA GLY A 72 -16.73 4.60 -3.29
C GLY A 72 -16.11 3.51 -2.41
N ASN A 73 -16.46 2.25 -2.67
CA ASN A 73 -15.92 1.10 -1.96
C ASN A 73 -14.43 0.95 -2.18
N VAL A 74 -13.96 1.03 -3.43
CA VAL A 74 -12.53 0.90 -3.76
C VAL A 74 -11.70 2.01 -3.11
N ILE A 75 -12.18 3.26 -3.16
CA ILE A 75 -11.48 4.39 -2.54
C ILE A 75 -11.39 4.21 -1.03
N ILE A 76 -12.49 3.84 -0.37
CA ILE A 76 -12.51 3.71 1.09
C ILE A 76 -11.72 2.47 1.54
N ARG A 77 -11.82 1.35 0.82
CA ARG A 77 -11.05 0.14 1.09
C ARG A 77 -9.56 0.40 0.97
N GLY A 78 -9.13 1.03 -0.12
CA GLY A 78 -7.76 1.49 -0.30
C GLY A 78 -7.32 2.43 0.82
N ALA A 79 -8.13 3.44 1.17
CA ALA A 79 -7.80 4.40 2.22
C ALA A 79 -7.68 3.77 3.61
N VAL A 80 -8.60 2.88 3.98
CA VAL A 80 -8.61 2.19 5.27
C VAL A 80 -7.42 1.24 5.37
N ILE A 81 -7.22 0.37 4.38
CA ILE A 81 -6.10 -0.58 4.39
C ILE A 81 -4.77 0.17 4.36
N GLY A 82 -4.63 1.17 3.48
CA GLY A 82 -3.43 1.99 3.37
C GLY A 82 -3.13 2.79 4.63
N GLY A 83 -4.16 3.32 5.28
CA GLY A 83 -4.07 4.00 6.56
C GLY A 83 -3.57 3.06 7.65
N VAL A 84 -4.27 1.93 7.88
CA VAL A 84 -3.92 0.94 8.91
C VAL A 84 -2.50 0.41 8.74
N PHE A 85 -2.11 0.04 7.51
CA PHE A 85 -0.75 -0.45 7.25
C PHE A 85 0.33 0.62 7.40
N SER A 86 -0.01 1.89 7.17
CA SER A 86 0.97 2.98 7.32
C SER A 86 1.13 3.44 8.77
N LEU A 87 0.14 3.21 9.63
CA LEU A 87 0.27 3.46 11.08
C LEU A 87 1.40 2.63 11.70
N LEU A 88 1.71 1.45 11.14
CA LEU A 88 2.86 0.64 11.56
C LEU A 88 4.21 1.37 11.34
N MET A 89 4.30 2.24 10.34
CA MET A 89 5.50 3.05 10.08
C MET A 89 5.53 4.36 10.86
N VAL A 90 4.37 4.87 11.27
CA VAL A 90 4.24 6.12 12.05
C VAL A 90 4.92 6.01 13.42
N ILE A 91 4.80 4.85 14.07
CA ILE A 91 5.34 4.62 15.43
C ILE A 91 6.87 4.79 15.50
N PRO A 92 7.68 4.17 14.62
CA PRO A 92 9.15 4.32 14.66
C PRO A 92 9.70 5.62 14.06
N ALA A 93 8.95 6.35 13.21
CA ALA A 93 9.51 7.41 12.35
C ALA A 93 9.36 8.86 12.87
N GLY A 94 8.68 9.09 14.00
CA GLY A 94 8.49 10.44 14.54
C GLY A 94 7.80 11.40 13.56
N ILE A 95 8.13 12.71 13.54
CA ILE A 95 7.40 13.76 12.78
C ILE A 95 7.25 13.49 11.25
N SER A 96 8.11 12.65 10.66
CA SER A 96 7.97 12.18 9.27
C SER A 96 6.79 11.19 9.04
N ALA A 97 6.16 10.73 10.12
CA ALA A 97 5.01 9.82 10.18
C ALA A 97 3.84 10.22 9.29
N ILE A 98 3.50 11.51 9.28
CA ILE A 98 2.33 12.01 8.54
C ILE A 98 2.52 11.82 7.04
N SER A 99 3.74 12.02 6.52
CA SER A 99 4.06 11.80 5.12
C SER A 99 3.92 10.33 4.72
N TYR A 100 4.33 9.40 5.58
CA TYR A 100 4.14 7.96 5.33
C TYR A 100 2.67 7.55 5.36
N LEU A 101 1.87 8.15 6.23
CA LEU A 101 0.43 7.92 6.29
C LEU A 101 -0.27 8.39 5.00
N TYR A 102 -0.02 9.64 4.58
CA TYR A 102 -0.59 10.17 3.34
C TYR A 102 -0.14 9.39 2.11
N ALA A 103 1.16 9.12 1.98
CA ALA A 103 1.67 8.32 0.88
C ALA A 103 1.00 6.94 0.85
N GLY A 104 0.79 6.31 2.00
CA GLY A 104 0.18 5.00 2.07
C GLY A 104 -1.29 4.97 1.68
N ILE A 105 -2.07 5.96 2.12
CA ILE A 105 -3.47 6.12 1.70
C ILE A 105 -3.53 6.32 0.18
N ILE A 106 -2.73 7.24 -0.37
CA ILE A 106 -2.74 7.56 -1.79
C ILE A 106 -2.32 6.36 -2.64
N PHE A 107 -1.17 5.74 -2.32
CA PHE A 107 -0.71 4.56 -3.07
C PHE A 107 -1.67 3.39 -2.93
N ALA A 108 -2.27 3.15 -1.76
CA ALA A 108 -3.24 2.09 -1.59
C ALA A 108 -4.50 2.29 -2.45
N ILE A 109 -5.03 3.52 -2.51
CA ILE A 109 -6.17 3.84 -3.38
C ILE A 109 -5.81 3.59 -4.85
N ILE A 110 -4.65 4.07 -5.30
CA ILE A 110 -4.21 3.90 -6.69
C ILE A 110 -4.04 2.41 -7.02
N ILE A 111 -3.36 1.66 -6.14
CA ILE A 111 -3.15 0.22 -6.31
C ILE A 111 -4.50 -0.51 -6.39
N ASP A 112 -5.42 -0.21 -5.48
CA ASP A 112 -6.73 -0.86 -5.41
C ASP A 112 -7.61 -0.54 -6.63
N LEU A 113 -7.56 0.70 -7.14
CA LEU A 113 -8.24 1.10 -8.38
C LEU A 113 -7.71 0.33 -9.59
N ILE A 114 -6.39 0.27 -9.75
CA ILE A 114 -5.75 -0.44 -10.88
C ILE A 114 -6.04 -1.94 -10.75
N ALA A 115 -5.87 -2.52 -9.57
CA ALA A 115 -6.11 -3.93 -9.32
C ALA A 115 -7.57 -4.31 -9.58
N THR A 116 -8.53 -3.50 -9.16
CA THR A 116 -9.95 -3.74 -9.42
C THR A 116 -10.27 -3.62 -10.90
N LYS A 117 -9.68 -2.66 -11.62
CA LYS A 117 -9.90 -2.48 -13.07
C LYS A 117 -9.33 -3.59 -13.94
N PHE A 118 -8.16 -4.15 -13.57
CA PHE A 118 -7.43 -5.10 -14.43
C PHE A 118 -7.43 -6.55 -13.92
N GLY A 119 -7.83 -6.78 -12.67
CA GLY A 119 -7.84 -8.11 -12.06
C GLY A 119 -8.95 -8.34 -11.02
N GLY A 120 -9.80 -7.35 -10.74
CA GLY A 120 -10.99 -7.54 -9.91
C GLY A 120 -12.10 -8.14 -10.75
N SER A 121 -12.80 -9.13 -10.20
CA SER A 121 -14.07 -9.54 -10.80
C SER A 121 -15.11 -8.44 -10.54
N GLU A 122 -15.44 -7.66 -11.56
CA GLU A 122 -16.79 -7.12 -11.71
C GLU A 122 -17.82 -8.27 -11.66
#